data_AF-A0A2E7X824-F1
#
_entry.id   AF-A0A2E7X824-F1
#
_cell.length_a   1.000
_cell.length_b   1.000
_cell.length_c   1.000
_cell.angle_alpha   90.00
_cell.angle_beta   90.00
_cell.angle_gamma   90.00
#
_symmetry.space_group_name_H-M   'P 1'
#
loop_
_entity.id
_entity.type
_entity.pdbx_description
1 polymer ?
#
loop_
_entity_poly.entity_id
_entity_poly.type
_entity_poly.pdbx_seq_one_letter_code
_entity_poly.pdbx_strand_id
1 'polypeptide(L)'
;MTYTPTVVTHTESHNYDQSIVEAPTSNDPVNHELIDAAHCYARAFTAAKEALEAVQSSELALAHSDIEAVEAFNAERSAKATAKQASANEIGFTAESDPQKATDLAALDHAAEVAALHYQQRRAISMRAELAANRTTTALQDAEANLIETARQLAT
;
A
#
# COMPACT_ATOMS: atom_id res chain seq x y z
N MET A 1 -8.71 58.97 -39.15
CA MET A 1 -8.11 57.63 -38.96
C MET A 1 -7.93 57.40 -37.47
N THR A 2 -8.92 56.76 -36.85
CA THR A 2 -8.82 56.17 -35.51
C THR A 2 -9.92 55.11 -35.45
N TYR A 3 -9.50 53.85 -35.39
CA TYR A 3 -10.36 52.68 -35.24
C TYR A 3 -10.63 52.45 -33.77
N THR A 4 -11.89 52.16 -33.41
CA THR A 4 -12.23 51.38 -32.22
C THR A 4 -13.43 50.47 -32.52
N PRO A 5 -13.38 49.19 -32.12
CA PRO A 5 -14.31 48.15 -32.56
C PRO A 5 -15.61 48.13 -31.77
N THR A 6 -16.70 47.76 -32.46
CA THR A 6 -18.00 47.44 -31.87
C THR A 6 -17.90 46.11 -31.12
N VAL A 7 -18.10 46.13 -29.81
CA VAL A 7 -18.35 44.93 -29.01
C VAL A 7 -19.82 44.94 -28.62
N VAL A 8 -20.62 44.14 -29.33
CA VAL A 8 -21.91 43.68 -28.83
C VAL A 8 -21.60 42.54 -27.88
N THR A 9 -21.90 42.71 -26.59
CA THR A 9 -22.06 41.57 -25.68
C THR A 9 -23.46 41.65 -25.08
N HIS A 10 -24.26 40.66 -25.45
CA HIS A 10 -25.55 40.39 -24.86
C HIS A 10 -25.39 40.21 -23.34
N THR A 11 -26.18 40.94 -22.57
CA THR A 11 -26.42 40.64 -21.16
C THR A 11 -27.30 39.41 -21.06
N GLU A 12 -26.68 38.22 -21.10
CA GLU A 12 -27.33 37.01 -20.59
C GLU A 12 -27.23 37.00 -19.07
N SER A 13 -28.28 37.49 -18.44
CA SER A 13 -28.59 37.24 -17.03
C SER A 13 -28.96 35.76 -16.88
N HIS A 14 -27.97 34.88 -16.79
CA HIS A 14 -28.19 33.51 -16.36
C HIS A 14 -28.35 33.49 -14.85
N ASN A 15 -29.61 33.63 -14.45
CA ASN A 15 -30.12 33.18 -13.17
C ASN A 15 -29.82 31.66 -13.10
N TYR A 16 -28.67 31.29 -12.54
CA TYR A 16 -28.50 29.94 -12.05
C TYR A 16 -29.42 29.84 -10.84
N ASP A 17 -30.62 29.35 -11.13
CA ASP A 17 -31.52 28.75 -10.18
C ASP A 17 -30.69 27.70 -9.42
N GLN A 18 -30.06 28.14 -8.33
CA GLN A 18 -29.55 27.24 -7.32
C GLN A 18 -30.79 26.54 -6.81
N SER A 19 -31.06 25.37 -7.38
CA SER A 19 -31.68 24.29 -6.66
C SER A 19 -30.79 24.06 -5.44
N ILE A 20 -31.07 24.84 -4.39
CA ILE A 20 -30.71 24.49 -3.04
C ILE A 20 -31.39 23.15 -2.89
N VAL A 21 -30.61 22.08 -3.05
CA VAL A 21 -30.96 20.81 -2.43
C VAL A 21 -31.02 21.18 -0.96
N GLU A 22 -32.23 21.49 -0.49
CA GLU A 22 -32.51 21.61 0.92
C GLU A 22 -32.03 20.30 1.52
N ALA A 23 -30.88 20.36 2.21
CA ALA A 23 -30.52 19.33 3.15
C ALA A 23 -31.78 19.14 4.01
N PRO A 24 -32.34 17.92 4.08
CA PRO A 24 -33.58 17.74 4.80
C PRO A 24 -33.30 18.16 6.24
N THR A 25 -33.83 19.31 6.64
CA THR A 25 -33.91 19.74 8.04
C THR A 25 -35.08 19.00 8.69
N SER A 26 -35.11 17.69 8.46
CA SER A 26 -36.02 16.79 9.12
C SER A 26 -35.40 16.50 10.46
N ASN A 27 -35.86 17.19 11.50
CA ASN A 27 -35.59 16.84 12.92
C ASN A 27 -36.24 15.50 13.31
N ASP A 28 -36.50 14.62 12.33
CA ASP A 28 -37.07 13.30 12.54
C ASP A 28 -35.91 12.37 12.94
N PRO A 29 -35.87 11.87 14.19
CA PRO A 29 -34.77 11.04 14.68
C PRO A 29 -34.53 9.81 13.79
N VAL A 30 -35.58 9.36 13.09
CA VAL A 30 -35.59 8.24 12.15
C VAL A 30 -34.72 8.52 10.91
N ASN A 31 -34.72 9.75 10.38
CA ASN A 31 -33.81 10.14 9.29
C ASN A 31 -32.34 10.23 9.76
N HIS A 32 -32.12 10.62 11.01
CA HIS A 32 -30.77 10.72 11.57
C HIS A 32 -30.09 9.36 11.69
N GLU A 33 -30.79 8.31 12.13
CA GLU A 33 -30.23 6.97 12.25
C GLU A 33 -29.79 6.40 10.89
N LEU A 34 -30.59 6.61 9.84
CA LEU A 34 -30.23 6.16 8.49
C LEU A 34 -29.01 6.93 7.93
N ILE A 35 -28.96 8.24 8.14
CA ILE A 35 -27.83 9.09 7.74
C ILE A 35 -26.55 8.65 8.48
N ASP A 36 -26.64 8.37 9.78
CA ASP A 36 -25.51 7.90 10.58
C ASP A 36 -25.03 6.51 10.14
N ALA A 37 -25.95 5.59 9.85
CA ALA A 37 -25.63 4.28 9.31
C ALA A 37 -24.92 4.40 7.95
N ALA A 38 -25.38 5.30 7.07
CA ALA A 38 -24.77 5.56 5.78
C ALA A 38 -23.36 6.14 5.92
N HIS A 39 -23.14 7.07 6.85
CA HIS A 39 -21.80 7.59 7.16
C HIS A 39 -20.88 6.53 7.74
N CYS A 40 -21.38 5.65 8.61
CA CYS A 40 -20.62 4.51 9.13
C CYS A 40 -20.20 3.56 8.01
N TYR A 41 -21.12 3.19 7.12
CA TYR A 41 -20.79 2.39 5.94
C TYR A 41 -19.75 3.06 5.04
N ALA A 42 -19.93 4.35 4.72
CA ALA A 42 -18.98 5.08 3.88
C ALA A 42 -17.57 5.11 4.48
N ARG A 43 -17.44 5.31 5.80
CA ARG A 43 -16.15 5.26 6.50
C ARG A 43 -15.54 3.86 6.48
N ALA A 44 -16.35 2.83 6.74
CA ALA A 44 -15.89 1.44 6.72
C ALA A 44 -15.44 1.03 5.31
N PHE A 45 -16.15 1.49 4.27
CA PHE A 45 -15.80 1.24 2.87
C PHE A 45 -14.47 1.88 2.50
N THR A 46 -14.27 3.15 2.84
CA THR A 46 -12.98 3.84 2.62
C THR A 46 -11.85 3.14 3.36
N ALA A 47 -12.05 2.78 4.63
CA ALA A 47 -11.04 2.06 5.41
C ALA A 47 -10.70 0.68 4.81
N ALA A 48 -11.69 -0.07 4.33
CA ALA A 48 -11.46 -1.36 3.68
C ALA A 48 -10.70 -1.20 2.36
N LYS A 49 -11.01 -0.17 1.57
CA LYS A 49 -10.28 0.15 0.35
C LYS A 49 -8.82 0.51 0.65
N GLU A 50 -8.57 1.40 1.61
CA GLU A 50 -7.21 1.78 2.02
C GLU A 50 -6.41 0.58 2.53
N ALA A 51 -7.04 -0.30 3.30
CA ALA A 51 -6.39 -1.51 3.80
C ALA A 51 -6.05 -2.49 2.67
N LEU A 52 -6.90 -2.62 1.64
CA LEU A 52 -6.60 -3.42 0.45
C LEU A 52 -5.42 -2.84 -0.34
N GLU A 53 -5.38 -1.53 -0.54
CA GLU A 53 -4.25 -0.85 -1.19
C GLU A 53 -2.95 -1.06 -0.39
N ALA A 54 -3.03 -1.01 0.95
CA ALA A 54 -1.90 -1.29 1.82
C ALA A 54 -1.41 -2.75 1.72
N VAL A 55 -2.32 -3.72 1.61
CA VAL A 55 -1.96 -5.14 1.34
C VAL A 55 -1.18 -5.24 0.03
N GLN A 56 -1.74 -4.74 -1.07
CA GLN A 56 -1.11 -4.81 -2.38
C GLN A 56 0.27 -4.15 -2.40
N SER A 57 0.40 -2.98 -1.78
CA SER A 57 1.67 -2.28 -1.65
C SER A 57 2.69 -3.08 -0.83
N SER A 58 2.25 -3.69 0.27
CA SER A 58 3.11 -4.49 1.15
C SER A 58 3.55 -5.80 0.51
N GLU A 59 2.69 -6.46 -0.25
CA GLU A 59 3.00 -7.70 -1.00
C GLU A 59 4.04 -7.42 -2.08
N LEU A 60 3.90 -6.31 -2.82
CA LEU A 60 4.89 -5.89 -3.81
C LEU A 60 6.25 -5.61 -3.14
N ALA A 61 6.26 -4.89 -2.02
CA ALA A 61 7.48 -4.62 -1.26
C ALA A 61 8.12 -5.89 -0.69
N LEU A 62 7.31 -6.88 -0.28
CA LEU A 62 7.78 -8.19 0.15
C LEU A 62 8.43 -8.96 -1.02
N ALA A 63 7.80 -8.96 -2.19
CA ALA A 63 8.33 -9.62 -3.39
C ALA A 63 9.70 -9.04 -3.79
N HIS A 64 9.86 -7.71 -3.77
CA HIS A 64 11.17 -7.09 -4.00
C HIS A 64 12.21 -7.52 -2.98
N SER A 65 11.85 -7.54 -1.69
CA SER A 65 12.78 -7.94 -0.64
C SER A 65 13.15 -9.42 -0.69
N ASP A 66 12.25 -10.28 -1.18
CA ASP A 66 12.54 -11.70 -1.41
C ASP A 66 13.58 -11.88 -2.53
N ILE A 67 13.40 -11.15 -3.63
CA ILE A 67 14.37 -11.11 -4.74
C ILE A 67 15.74 -10.65 -4.22
N GLU A 68 15.79 -9.53 -3.50
CA GLU A 68 17.04 -9.01 -2.93
C GLU A 68 17.73 -10.02 -2.00
N ALA A 69 16.97 -10.71 -1.15
CA ALA A 69 17.50 -11.74 -0.27
C ALA A 69 18.08 -12.92 -1.07
N VAL A 70 17.35 -13.43 -2.06
CA VAL A 70 17.81 -14.52 -2.93
C VAL A 70 19.07 -14.12 -3.72
N GLU A 71 19.11 -12.91 -4.26
CA GLU A 71 20.27 -12.38 -4.96
C GLU A 71 21.50 -12.28 -4.06
N ALA A 72 21.35 -11.76 -2.83
CA ALA A 72 22.44 -11.65 -1.88
C ALA A 72 22.98 -13.04 -1.46
N PHE A 73 22.10 -14.01 -1.17
CA PHE A 73 22.51 -15.39 -0.88
C PHE A 73 23.22 -16.06 -2.06
N ASN A 74 22.76 -15.80 -3.29
CA ASN A 74 23.40 -16.35 -4.48
C ASN A 74 24.78 -15.74 -4.72
N ALA A 75 24.94 -14.43 -4.49
CA ALA A 75 26.23 -13.75 -4.59
C ALA A 75 27.23 -14.29 -3.56
N GLU A 76 26.80 -14.39 -2.29
CA GLU A 76 27.56 -14.99 -1.20
C GLU A 76 28.01 -16.42 -1.53
N ARG A 77 27.07 -17.28 -1.93
CA ARG A 77 27.35 -18.68 -2.30
C ARG A 77 28.33 -18.77 -3.47
N SER A 78 28.15 -17.95 -4.50
CA SER A 78 29.01 -17.93 -5.69
C SER A 78 30.43 -17.48 -5.34
N ALA A 79 30.58 -16.48 -4.48
CA ALA A 79 31.88 -16.04 -3.99
C ALA A 79 32.57 -17.14 -3.16
N LYS A 80 31.83 -17.82 -2.28
CA LYS A 80 32.34 -18.97 -1.51
C LYS A 80 32.78 -20.14 -2.39
N ALA A 81 32.02 -20.46 -3.44
CA ALA A 81 32.38 -21.49 -4.41
C ALA A 81 33.67 -21.14 -5.17
N THR A 82 33.79 -19.88 -5.60
CA THR A 82 34.98 -19.36 -6.29
C THR A 82 36.21 -19.40 -5.39
N ALA A 83 36.08 -18.98 -4.13
CA ALA A 83 37.18 -19.03 -3.16
C ALA A 83 37.66 -20.46 -2.91
N LYS A 84 36.74 -21.44 -2.78
CA LYS A 84 37.08 -22.86 -2.65
C LYS A 84 37.81 -23.38 -3.88
N GLN A 85 37.35 -23.05 -5.09
CA GLN A 85 38.01 -23.45 -6.33
C GLN A 85 39.42 -22.87 -6.46
N ALA A 86 39.61 -21.59 -6.10
CA ALA A 86 40.93 -20.95 -6.09
C ALA A 86 41.90 -21.69 -5.17
N SER A 87 41.48 -21.99 -3.93
CA SER A 87 42.30 -22.74 -2.97
C SER A 87 42.66 -24.15 -3.46
N ALA A 88 41.77 -24.81 -4.20
CA ALA A 88 42.01 -26.14 -4.76
C ALA A 88 43.03 -26.14 -5.91
N ASN A 89 43.09 -25.04 -6.67
CA ASN A 89 44.07 -24.85 -7.74
C ASN A 89 45.46 -24.45 -7.18
N GLU A 90 45.53 -23.95 -5.95
CA GLU A 90 46.74 -23.46 -5.30
C GLU A 90 47.47 -24.52 -4.44
N ILE A 91 46.96 -25.75 -4.32
CA ILE A 91 47.50 -26.83 -3.46
C ILE A 91 48.96 -27.20 -3.76
N GLY A 92 49.53 -26.73 -4.88
CA GLY A 92 50.96 -26.92 -5.24
C GLY A 92 51.91 -25.77 -4.88
N PHE A 93 51.44 -24.62 -4.41
CA PHE A 93 52.26 -23.45 -4.08
C PHE A 93 51.82 -22.87 -2.74
N THR A 94 52.77 -22.38 -1.91
CA THR A 94 52.43 -21.63 -0.69
C THR A 94 51.79 -20.30 -1.08
N ALA A 95 50.47 -20.31 -1.32
CA ALA A 95 49.70 -19.13 -1.64
C ALA A 95 49.32 -18.41 -0.33
N GLU A 96 49.90 -17.23 -0.15
CA GLU A 96 49.51 -16.31 0.91
C GLU A 96 48.06 -15.88 0.64
N SER A 97 47.17 -16.05 1.62
CA SER A 97 45.75 -15.74 1.47
C SER A 97 45.58 -14.22 1.32
N ASP A 98 45.04 -13.76 0.18
CA ASP A 98 44.80 -12.34 -0.06
C ASP A 98 43.79 -11.79 0.97
N PRO A 99 44.20 -10.89 1.89
CA PRO A 99 43.33 -10.36 2.94
C PRO A 99 42.16 -9.54 2.39
N GLN A 100 42.28 -9.00 1.17
CA GLN A 100 41.19 -8.26 0.53
C GLN A 100 40.03 -9.21 0.18
N LYS A 101 40.33 -10.39 -0.41
CA LYS A 101 39.31 -11.40 -0.74
C LYS A 101 38.58 -11.92 0.51
N ALA A 102 39.27 -12.06 1.63
CA ALA A 102 38.65 -12.46 2.90
C ALA A 102 37.70 -11.38 3.42
N THR A 103 38.08 -10.11 3.28
CA THR A 103 37.24 -8.95 3.65
C THR A 103 36.00 -8.87 2.76
N ASP A 104 36.15 -9.07 1.44
CA ASP A 104 35.05 -9.03 0.48
C ASP A 104 34.03 -10.16 0.73
N LEU A 105 34.49 -11.36 1.11
CA LEU A 105 33.62 -12.47 1.51
C LEU A 105 32.83 -12.15 2.78
N ALA A 106 33.47 -11.59 3.80
CA ALA A 106 32.80 -11.18 5.03
C ALA A 106 31.74 -10.08 4.78
N ALA A 107 32.01 -9.17 3.84
CA ALA A 107 31.04 -8.16 3.43
C ALA A 107 29.82 -8.78 2.71
N LEU A 108 30.03 -9.77 1.86
CA LEU A 108 28.94 -10.50 1.19
C LEU A 108 28.10 -11.33 2.16
N ASP A 109 28.73 -12.02 3.12
CA ASP A 109 28.05 -12.76 4.18
C ASP A 109 27.15 -11.81 5.00
N HIS A 110 27.69 -10.65 5.41
CA HIS A 110 26.91 -9.65 6.12
C HIS A 110 25.76 -9.08 5.27
N ALA A 111 25.98 -8.83 3.98
CA ALA A 111 24.94 -8.34 3.08
C ALA A 111 23.79 -9.35 2.93
N ALA A 112 24.09 -10.64 2.84
CA ALA A 112 23.09 -11.71 2.81
C ALA A 112 22.27 -11.78 4.11
N GLU A 113 22.92 -11.64 5.27
CA GLU A 113 22.24 -11.57 6.57
C GLU A 113 21.30 -10.36 6.67
N VAL A 114 21.77 -9.18 6.27
CA VAL A 114 20.95 -7.95 6.27
C VAL A 114 19.76 -8.07 5.33
N ALA A 115 19.96 -8.60 4.12
CA ALA A 115 18.87 -8.83 3.16
C ALA A 115 17.84 -9.82 3.71
N ALA A 116 18.27 -10.89 4.38
CA ALA A 116 17.37 -11.83 5.05
C ALA A 116 16.56 -11.18 6.18
N LEU A 117 17.18 -10.31 6.97
CA LEU A 117 16.47 -9.55 8.02
C LEU A 117 15.44 -8.59 7.42
N HIS A 118 15.80 -7.85 6.36
CA HIS A 118 14.86 -6.98 5.65
C HIS A 118 13.67 -7.76 5.09
N TYR A 119 13.90 -8.94 4.51
CA TYR A 119 12.83 -9.83 4.05
C TYR A 119 11.88 -10.20 5.18
N GLN A 120 12.39 -10.63 6.35
CA GLN A 120 11.54 -10.97 7.49
C GLN A 120 10.74 -9.77 8.01
N GLN A 121 11.33 -8.57 8.00
CA GLN A 121 10.62 -7.34 8.36
C GLN A 121 9.49 -7.03 7.38
N ARG A 122 9.75 -7.12 6.07
CA ARG A 122 8.73 -6.92 5.03
C ARG A 122 7.62 -7.96 5.12
N ARG A 123 7.96 -9.20 5.42
CA ARG A 123 6.99 -10.28 5.62
C ARG A 123 6.07 -9.99 6.80
N ALA A 124 6.63 -9.52 7.93
CA ALA A 124 5.83 -9.12 9.08
C ALA A 124 4.90 -7.93 8.77
N ILE A 125 5.33 -6.98 7.93
CA ILE A 125 4.50 -5.86 7.49
C ILE A 125 3.34 -6.36 6.62
N SER A 126 3.61 -7.24 5.65
CA SER A 126 2.57 -7.84 4.79
C SER A 126 1.50 -8.56 5.62
N MET A 127 1.93 -9.41 6.56
CA MET A 127 1.01 -10.11 7.45
C MET A 127 0.14 -9.16 8.30
N ARG A 128 0.69 -8.01 8.72
CA ARG A 128 -0.07 -6.99 9.46
C ARG A 128 -1.07 -6.28 8.57
N ALA A 129 -0.70 -5.97 7.33
CA ALA A 129 -1.59 -5.37 6.34
C ALA A 129 -2.76 -6.31 6.04
N GLU A 130 -2.50 -7.59 5.81
CA GLU A 130 -3.53 -8.62 5.60
C GLU A 130 -4.50 -8.71 6.79
N LEU A 131 -3.97 -8.73 8.01
CA LEU A 131 -4.81 -8.76 9.21
C LEU A 131 -5.67 -7.49 9.34
N ALA A 132 -5.12 -6.33 8.99
CA ALA A 132 -5.87 -5.07 8.99
C ALA A 132 -6.98 -5.09 7.93
N ALA A 133 -6.67 -5.53 6.70
CA ALA A 133 -7.65 -5.65 5.61
C ALA A 133 -8.80 -6.60 5.97
N ASN A 134 -8.50 -7.73 6.63
CA ASN A 134 -9.53 -8.64 7.11
C ASN A 134 -10.46 -7.96 8.13
N ARG A 135 -9.90 -7.23 9.10
CA ARG A 135 -10.68 -6.49 10.11
C ARG A 135 -11.57 -5.42 9.49
N THR A 136 -11.03 -4.63 8.56
CA THR A 136 -11.81 -3.58 7.89
C THR A 136 -12.87 -4.16 6.96
N THR A 137 -12.64 -5.33 6.37
CA THR A 137 -13.64 -6.04 5.56
C THR A 137 -14.79 -6.53 6.42
N THR A 138 -14.52 -7.12 7.58
CA THR A 138 -15.57 -7.50 8.54
C THR A 138 -16.34 -6.27 9.01
N ALA A 139 -15.66 -5.18 9.37
CA ALA A 139 -16.31 -3.94 9.78
C ALA A 139 -17.19 -3.33 8.68
N LEU A 140 -16.77 -3.44 7.41
CA LEU A 140 -17.57 -3.04 6.26
C LEU A 140 -18.85 -3.87 6.13
N GLN A 141 -18.73 -5.21 6.26
CA GLN A 141 -19.88 -6.12 6.22
C GLN A 141 -20.87 -5.82 7.35
N ASP A 142 -20.37 -5.57 8.57
CA ASP A 142 -21.21 -5.21 9.72
C ASP A 142 -21.92 -3.85 9.48
N ALA A 143 -21.20 -2.85 8.95
CA ALA A 143 -21.77 -1.54 8.64
C ALA A 143 -22.80 -1.60 7.50
N GLU A 144 -22.57 -2.45 6.49
CA GLU A 144 -23.51 -2.70 5.40
C GLU A 144 -24.79 -3.35 5.92
N ALA A 145 -24.66 -4.40 6.74
CA ALA A 145 -25.79 -5.08 7.36
C ALA A 145 -26.62 -4.12 8.21
N ASN A 146 -25.96 -3.27 9.01
CA ASN A 146 -26.64 -2.26 9.81
C ASN A 146 -27.38 -1.23 8.93
N LEU A 147 -26.74 -0.72 7.87
CA LEU A 147 -27.37 0.21 6.94
C LEU A 147 -28.63 -0.38 6.29
N ILE A 148 -28.57 -1.63 5.82
CA ILE A 148 -29.70 -2.31 5.20
C ILE A 148 -30.84 -2.51 6.22
N GLU A 149 -30.52 -2.91 7.44
CA GLU A 149 -31.52 -3.14 8.48
C GLU A 149 -32.18 -1.84 8.94
N THR A 150 -31.41 -0.77 9.17
CA THR A 150 -31.96 0.55 9.48
C THR A 150 -32.87 1.07 8.36
N ALA A 151 -32.47 0.89 7.10
CA ALA A 151 -33.29 1.27 5.95
C ALA A 151 -34.60 0.46 5.88
N ARG A 152 -34.56 -0.84 6.22
CA ARG A 152 -35.76 -1.71 6.27
C ARG A 152 -36.73 -1.27 7.37
N GLN A 153 -36.22 -0.98 8.56
CA GLN A 153 -37.03 -0.52 9.69
C GLN A 153 -37.74 0.80 9.38
N LEU A 154 -37.12 1.67 8.59
CA LEU A 154 -37.74 2.92 8.10
C LEU A 154 -38.92 2.70 7.14
N ALA A 155 -38.87 1.60 6.38
CA ALA A 155 -39.82 1.30 5.31
C ALA A 155 -41.06 0.54 5.81
N THR A 156 -41.12 0.22 7.11
CA THR A 156 -42.16 -0.59 7.74
C THR A 156 -43.00 0.25 8.70
#